data_AF-A0A8C2KSD0-F1
#
_entry.id   AF-A0A8C2KSD0-F1
#
_cell.length_a   1.000
_cell.length_b   1.000
_cell.length_c   1.000
_cell.angle_alpha   90.00
_cell.angle_beta   90.00
_cell.angle_gamma   90.00
#
_symmetry.space_group_name_H-M   'P 1'
#
loop_
_entity.id
_entity.type
_entity.pdbx_description
1 polymer ?
#
loop_
_entity_poly.entity_id
_entity_poly.type
_entity_poly.pdbx_seq_one_letter_code
_entity_poly.pdbx_strand_id
1 'polypeptide(L)'
;MLSAINLHIQTKELPEFDDLSWKKDKSEIIVRYTSETKRVRLYPSYKDRVDFNDTTFSLTLKNVQKTDSGLYTARASGESENDITYRVSVIDAVEAPVLIVNSNWFSGNFCTVNFTCRAPELMINSSYQNNSCSPQEVTSQINTLILDCSEESIICNHSNPVSWNEDRINIKELCINKENNSNNDLIDSSLLWPVVGLAAVCILMLCLSVFLYFKYKKGAQEEVAECSSVYAQVEVQDQTREKTGKDRPITIYSTLGQHQKPAGPPEIDHTVYSVVYKQPNEKPSAISPDDT
;
A
#
# COMPACT_ATOMS: atom_id res chain seq x y z
N MET A 1 12.44 12.23 16.25
CA MET A 1 13.42 13.10 15.53
C MET A 1 12.90 14.53 15.58
N LEU A 2 13.74 15.55 15.73
CA LEU A 2 13.29 16.96 15.73
C LEU A 2 13.38 17.52 14.30
N SER A 3 12.29 18.12 13.80
CA SER A 3 12.28 18.85 12.53
C SER A 3 13.10 20.14 12.64
N ALA A 4 13.78 20.52 11.57
CA ALA A 4 14.54 21.77 11.50
C ALA A 4 14.57 22.36 10.08
N ILE A 5 14.71 23.68 9.99
CA ILE A 5 14.93 24.44 8.76
C ILE A 5 16.19 25.28 8.94
N ASN A 6 17.06 25.34 7.92
CA ASN A 6 18.18 26.29 7.88
C ASN A 6 17.96 27.31 6.75
N LEU A 7 17.98 28.59 7.09
CA LEU A 7 17.86 29.72 6.16
C LEU A 7 19.22 30.38 6.03
N HIS A 8 19.94 30.05 4.95
CA HIS A 8 21.27 30.58 4.65
C HIS A 8 21.18 31.88 3.86
N ILE A 9 21.94 32.89 4.25
CA ILE A 9 22.20 34.05 3.39
C ILE A 9 23.19 33.62 2.30
N GLN A 10 22.74 33.66 1.04
CA GLN A 10 23.49 33.11 -0.12
C GLN A 10 24.35 34.15 -0.87
N THR A 11 24.47 35.38 -0.35
CA THR A 11 25.33 36.42 -0.93
C THR A 11 26.80 36.12 -0.66
N LYS A 12 27.64 36.09 -1.70
CA LYS A 12 29.08 35.77 -1.58
C LYS A 12 29.82 36.68 -0.61
N GLU A 13 29.45 37.96 -0.59
CA GLU A 13 29.83 38.95 0.41
C GLU A 13 28.55 39.71 0.76
N LEU A 14 28.33 40.00 2.05
CA LEU A 14 27.35 40.99 2.47
C LEU A 14 28.00 42.38 2.38
N PRO A 15 27.26 43.44 1.99
CA PRO A 15 27.73 44.80 2.16
C PRO A 15 27.92 45.11 3.66
N GLU A 16 28.71 46.14 3.98
CA GLU A 16 28.92 46.57 5.36
C GLU A 16 27.59 47.01 6.01
N PHE A 17 27.36 46.55 7.24
CA PHE A 17 26.13 46.77 7.99
C PHE A 17 26.41 46.98 9.48
N ASP A 18 25.61 47.81 10.13
CA ASP A 18 25.64 48.06 11.58
C ASP A 18 24.88 46.96 12.33
N ASP A 19 23.71 46.58 11.80
CA ASP A 19 22.75 45.69 12.43
C ASP A 19 22.18 44.69 11.40
N LEU A 20 22.10 43.42 11.78
CA LEU A 20 21.40 42.36 11.04
C LEU A 20 20.25 41.81 11.88
N SER A 21 19.12 41.51 11.26
CA SER A 21 17.94 40.96 11.95
C SER A 21 17.19 39.93 11.11
N TRP A 22 16.74 38.85 11.74
CA TRP A 22 15.75 37.94 11.16
C TRP A 22 14.37 38.24 11.73
N LYS A 23 13.36 38.29 10.86
CA LYS A 23 11.97 38.61 11.20
C LYS A 23 11.02 37.61 10.54
N LYS A 24 9.98 37.18 11.27
CA LYS A 24 8.80 36.49 10.73
C LYS A 24 7.69 37.51 10.44
N ASP A 25 7.02 37.36 9.31
CA ASP A 25 5.81 38.10 8.90
C ASP A 25 5.90 39.62 9.19
N LYS A 26 7.01 40.20 8.72
CA LYS A 26 7.43 41.62 8.79
C LYS A 26 7.65 42.23 10.17
N SER A 27 7.07 41.68 11.23
CA SER A 27 6.96 42.34 12.54
C SER A 27 7.53 41.54 13.73
N GLU A 28 7.51 40.21 13.67
CA GLU A 28 8.01 39.37 14.76
C GLU A 28 9.52 39.20 14.63
N ILE A 29 10.30 39.87 15.48
CA ILE A 29 11.76 39.77 15.46
C ILE A 29 12.20 38.47 16.14
N ILE A 30 13.00 37.67 15.44
CA ILE A 30 13.53 36.38 15.89
C ILE A 30 14.86 36.58 16.61
N VAL A 31 15.79 37.26 15.93
CA VAL A 31 17.14 37.57 16.42
C VAL A 31 17.62 38.90 15.82
N ARG A 32 18.43 39.63 16.58
CA ARG A 32 19.27 40.73 16.10
C ARG A 32 20.74 40.42 16.35
N TYR A 33 21.62 40.90 15.49
CA TYR A 33 23.07 40.85 15.63
C TYR A 33 23.63 42.23 15.28
N THR A 34 24.35 42.85 16.22
CA THR A 34 24.99 44.16 16.00
C THR A 34 26.47 43.96 15.71
N SER A 35 26.94 44.48 14.57
CA SER A 35 28.24 44.17 13.96
C SER A 35 29.42 44.64 14.82
N GLU A 36 29.44 45.92 15.21
CA GLU A 36 30.48 46.56 16.04
C GLU A 36 30.80 45.74 17.32
N THR A 37 29.75 45.31 18.02
CA THR A 37 29.87 44.62 19.32
C THR A 37 29.78 43.10 19.22
N LYS A 38 29.61 42.56 18.00
CA LYS A 38 29.31 41.15 17.69
C LYS A 38 28.18 40.55 18.53
N ARG A 39 27.22 41.39 18.95
CA ARG A 39 26.24 41.03 19.97
C ARG A 39 24.99 40.39 19.38
N VAL A 40 24.84 39.08 19.58
CA VAL A 40 23.59 38.36 19.30
C VAL A 40 22.54 38.65 20.39
N ARG A 41 21.29 38.90 19.98
CA ARG A 41 20.09 39.03 20.83
C ARG A 41 18.94 38.22 20.23
N LEU A 42 18.76 37.00 20.75
CA LEU A 42 17.56 36.19 20.51
C LEU A 42 16.35 36.80 21.24
N TYR A 43 15.16 36.67 20.66
CA TYR A 43 13.89 37.08 21.28
C TYR A 43 13.24 35.92 22.06
N PRO A 44 12.46 36.19 23.13
CA PRO A 44 12.02 35.15 24.06
C PRO A 44 11.21 34.00 23.45
N SER A 45 10.37 34.26 22.42
CA SER A 45 9.59 33.23 21.72
C SER A 45 10.44 32.22 20.92
N TYR A 46 11.69 32.58 20.62
CA TYR A 46 12.61 31.79 19.79
C TYR A 46 13.86 31.30 20.51
N LYS A 47 14.13 31.80 21.73
CA LYS A 47 15.36 31.57 22.49
C LYS A 47 15.82 30.10 22.53
N ASP A 48 14.89 29.18 22.77
CA ASP A 48 15.19 27.74 22.91
C ASP A 48 14.84 26.93 21.65
N ARG A 49 14.48 27.63 20.55
CA ARG A 49 14.09 27.05 19.25
C ARG A 49 15.00 27.47 18.09
N VAL A 50 15.91 28.42 18.27
CA VAL A 50 16.72 29.01 17.20
C VAL A 50 18.20 28.97 17.52
N ASP A 51 18.98 28.40 16.60
CA ASP A 51 20.42 28.66 16.51
C ASP A 51 20.65 29.75 15.45
N PHE A 52 21.49 30.71 15.78
CA PHE A 52 21.97 31.73 14.84
C PHE A 52 23.48 31.60 14.70
N ASN A 53 23.97 31.51 13.46
CA ASN A 53 25.39 31.49 13.16
C ASN A 53 25.88 32.93 12.94
N ASP A 54 26.81 33.42 13.75
CA ASP A 54 27.34 34.80 13.69
C ASP A 54 28.41 35.02 12.61
N THR A 55 28.83 33.95 11.92
CA THR A 55 29.85 33.96 10.86
C THR A 55 29.21 33.89 9.47
N THR A 56 28.10 33.17 9.32
CA THR A 56 27.32 33.06 8.06
C THR A 56 25.98 33.80 8.11
N PHE A 57 25.62 34.35 9.28
CA PHE A 57 24.35 35.04 9.56
C PHE A 57 23.09 34.20 9.30
N SER A 58 23.24 32.88 9.14
CA SER A 58 22.16 31.95 8.83
C SER A 58 21.36 31.54 10.07
N LEU A 59 20.05 31.38 9.88
CA LEU A 59 19.08 31.05 10.93
C LEU A 59 18.70 29.56 10.86
N THR A 60 18.88 28.80 11.94
CA THR A 60 18.33 27.44 12.05
C THR A 60 17.17 27.42 13.05
N LEU A 61 15.95 27.20 12.55
CA LEU A 61 14.75 27.01 13.38
C LEU A 61 14.54 25.51 13.66
N LYS A 62 14.31 25.17 14.93
CA LYS A 62 14.17 23.79 15.46
C LYS A 62 12.76 23.52 15.97
N ASN A 63 12.41 22.22 15.97
CA ASN A 63 11.10 21.71 16.38
C ASN A 63 9.97 22.45 15.65
N VAL A 64 10.04 22.41 14.32
CA VAL A 64 9.22 23.19 13.40
C VAL A 64 7.81 22.61 13.30
N GLN A 65 6.81 23.50 13.37
CA GLN A 65 5.37 23.24 13.41
C GLN A 65 4.66 24.05 12.31
N LYS A 66 3.42 23.68 11.96
CA LYS A 66 2.63 24.35 10.90
C LYS A 66 2.52 25.88 11.07
N THR A 67 2.40 26.35 12.31
CA THR A 67 2.34 27.77 12.69
C THR A 67 3.61 28.56 12.40
N ASP A 68 4.75 27.88 12.24
CA ASP A 68 6.01 28.51 11.85
C ASP A 68 6.04 28.85 10.34
N SER A 69 5.09 28.39 9.54
CA SER A 69 4.94 28.81 8.13
C SER A 69 4.75 30.33 8.05
N GLY A 70 5.33 30.96 7.03
CA GLY A 70 5.29 32.42 6.85
C GLY A 70 6.42 32.96 5.98
N LEU A 71 6.58 34.28 5.99
CA LEU A 71 7.70 34.97 5.35
C LEU A 71 8.81 35.24 6.39
N TYR A 72 10.02 34.74 6.11
CA TYR A 72 11.20 34.97 6.93
C TYR A 72 12.15 35.91 6.21
N THR A 73 12.27 37.14 6.70
CA THR A 73 13.15 38.16 6.12
C THR A 73 14.40 38.31 6.99
N ALA A 74 15.56 38.08 6.40
CA ALA A 74 16.83 38.63 6.88
C ALA A 74 16.97 40.05 6.36
N ARG A 75 17.20 41.02 7.25
CA ARG A 75 17.52 42.41 6.93
C ARG A 75 18.90 42.74 7.49
N ALA A 76 19.82 43.17 6.62
CA ALA A 76 21.01 43.91 7.01
C ALA A 76 20.75 45.42 6.82
N SER A 77 21.15 46.23 7.79
CA SER A 77 20.98 47.69 7.78
C SER A 77 22.31 48.37 8.07
N GLY A 78 22.72 49.27 7.17
CA GLY A 78 23.87 50.18 7.31
C GLY A 78 23.61 51.44 6.47
N GLU A 79 24.55 51.83 5.61
CA GLU A 79 24.33 52.89 4.59
C GLU A 79 23.16 52.55 3.64
N SER A 80 22.88 51.25 3.44
CA SER A 80 21.70 50.76 2.73
C SER A 80 20.98 49.65 3.51
N GLU A 81 19.68 49.46 3.24
CA GLU A 81 18.94 48.29 3.70
C GLU A 81 19.01 47.18 2.64
N ASN A 82 19.38 45.97 3.06
CA ASN A 82 19.49 44.80 2.19
C ASN A 82 18.65 43.65 2.78
N ASP A 83 17.53 43.34 2.11
CA ASP A 83 16.56 42.33 2.54
C ASP A 83 16.65 41.06 1.67
N ILE A 84 16.70 39.89 2.32
CA ILE A 84 16.52 38.57 1.70
C ILE A 84 15.33 37.91 2.38
N THR A 85 14.32 37.48 1.60
CA THR A 85 13.09 36.88 2.14
C THR A 85 12.88 35.47 1.63
N TYR A 86 12.61 34.54 2.55
CA TYR A 86 12.24 33.16 2.28
C TYR A 86 10.75 32.93 2.54
N ARG A 87 10.09 32.22 1.64
CA ARG A 87 8.77 31.63 1.89
C ARG A 87 8.99 30.25 2.52
N VAL A 88 8.62 30.13 3.80
CA VAL A 88 8.67 28.87 4.54
C VAL A 88 7.29 28.23 4.58
N SER A 89 7.20 27.02 4.07
CA SER A 89 5.99 26.19 4.10
C SER A 89 6.25 24.92 4.91
N VAL A 90 5.49 24.77 6.01
CA VAL A 90 5.56 23.58 6.88
C VAL A 90 4.33 22.73 6.64
N ILE A 91 4.54 21.56 6.05
CA ILE A 91 3.48 20.63 5.63
C ILE A 91 3.72 19.24 6.22
N ASP A 92 2.67 18.44 6.38
CA ASP A 92 2.79 17.07 6.88
C ASP A 92 3.46 16.18 5.84
N ALA A 93 4.14 15.13 6.31
CA ALA A 93 4.47 14.01 5.45
C ALA A 93 3.19 13.30 4.97
N VAL A 94 3.18 12.82 3.72
CA VAL A 94 2.04 12.09 3.16
C VAL A 94 1.82 10.75 3.87
N GLU A 95 0.55 10.43 4.16
CA GLU A 95 0.14 9.08 4.50
C GLU A 95 0.15 8.20 3.22
N ALA A 96 0.37 6.90 3.39
CA ALA A 96 0.39 5.95 2.28
C ALA A 96 -0.93 5.99 1.49
N PRO A 97 -0.89 5.85 0.15
CA PRO A 97 -2.10 5.59 -0.61
C PRO A 97 -2.66 4.19 -0.26
N VAL A 98 -3.86 3.90 -0.74
CA VAL A 98 -4.47 2.57 -0.65
C VAL A 98 -4.79 2.10 -2.07
N LEU A 99 -4.19 0.99 -2.50
CA LEU A 99 -4.57 0.25 -3.68
C LEU A 99 -5.68 -0.75 -3.32
N ILE A 100 -6.84 -0.56 -3.94
CA ILE A 100 -8.04 -1.36 -3.72
C ILE A 100 -8.30 -2.19 -4.99
N VAL A 101 -8.28 -3.52 -4.87
CA VAL A 101 -8.71 -4.41 -5.96
C VAL A 101 -10.23 -4.41 -6.01
N ASN A 102 -10.80 -3.89 -7.10
CA ASN A 102 -12.25 -3.86 -7.32
C ASN A 102 -12.77 -5.16 -7.93
N SER A 103 -11.96 -5.78 -8.80
CA SER A 103 -12.19 -7.12 -9.36
C SER A 103 -10.94 -7.62 -10.07
N ASN A 104 -10.64 -8.91 -9.96
CA ASN A 104 -9.71 -9.61 -10.84
C ASN A 104 -10.43 -10.71 -11.64
N TRP A 105 -9.95 -10.96 -12.86
CA TRP A 105 -10.38 -12.07 -13.71
C TRP A 105 -9.15 -12.69 -14.38
N PHE A 106 -9.15 -14.01 -14.51
CA PHE A 106 -8.04 -14.77 -15.09
C PHE A 106 -8.59 -15.86 -16.02
N SER A 107 -7.96 -16.02 -17.19
CA SER A 107 -8.35 -17.01 -18.21
C SER A 107 -7.16 -17.38 -19.09
N GLY A 108 -6.54 -18.54 -18.84
CA GLY A 108 -5.38 -19.01 -19.59
C GLY A 108 -4.16 -18.15 -19.29
N ASN A 109 -3.75 -17.31 -20.25
CA ASN A 109 -2.66 -16.34 -20.05
C ASN A 109 -3.18 -14.89 -19.85
N PHE A 110 -4.50 -14.66 -19.93
CA PHE A 110 -5.07 -13.33 -19.78
C PHE A 110 -5.43 -13.07 -18.31
N CYS A 111 -4.76 -12.10 -17.69
CA CYS A 111 -5.20 -11.51 -16.43
C CYS A 111 -5.70 -10.09 -16.65
N THR A 112 -6.84 -9.76 -16.04
CA THR A 112 -7.42 -8.41 -15.98
C THR A 112 -7.67 -8.08 -14.52
N VAL A 113 -7.11 -6.97 -14.02
CA VAL A 113 -7.37 -6.47 -12.66
C VAL A 113 -7.90 -5.04 -12.74
N ASN A 114 -9.14 -4.82 -12.33
CA ASN A 114 -9.69 -3.48 -12.11
C ASN A 114 -9.38 -3.05 -10.68
N PHE A 115 -8.82 -1.86 -10.51
CA PHE A 115 -8.41 -1.37 -9.20
C PHE A 115 -8.60 0.15 -9.08
N THR A 116 -8.63 0.62 -7.84
CA THR A 116 -8.65 2.03 -7.48
C THR A 116 -7.43 2.32 -6.61
N CYS A 117 -6.59 3.27 -7.01
CA CYS A 117 -5.70 3.91 -6.05
C CYS A 117 -6.41 5.09 -5.40
N ARG A 118 -6.28 5.21 -4.07
CA ARG A 118 -6.87 6.30 -3.28
C ARG A 118 -5.84 6.92 -2.33
N ALA A 119 -5.74 8.24 -2.38
CA ALA A 119 -5.16 9.08 -1.34
C ALA A 119 -6.27 10.03 -0.81
N PRO A 120 -6.04 10.91 0.19
CA PRO A 120 -7.12 11.61 0.89
C PRO A 120 -8.10 12.40 -0.01
N GLU A 121 -7.58 13.25 -0.90
CA GLU A 121 -8.37 14.05 -1.86
C GLU A 121 -8.23 13.57 -3.31
N LEU A 122 -7.44 12.51 -3.56
CA LEU A 122 -7.04 12.06 -4.89
C LEU A 122 -7.41 10.60 -5.12
N MET A 123 -7.89 10.28 -6.32
CA MET A 123 -8.31 8.93 -6.67
C MET A 123 -8.08 8.66 -8.16
N ILE A 124 -7.45 7.53 -8.48
CA ILE A 124 -7.29 7.01 -9.83
C ILE A 124 -8.02 5.67 -9.92
N ASN A 125 -8.90 5.53 -10.90
CA ASN A 125 -9.49 4.25 -11.27
C ASN A 125 -8.79 3.74 -12.54
N SER A 126 -8.37 2.48 -12.56
CA SER A 126 -7.63 1.92 -13.70
C SER A 126 -7.86 0.41 -13.83
N SER A 127 -7.37 -0.16 -14.94
CA SER A 127 -7.35 -1.60 -15.18
C SER A 127 -5.97 -2.05 -15.65
N TYR A 128 -5.41 -3.05 -14.99
CA TYR A 128 -4.26 -3.82 -15.45
C TYR A 128 -4.72 -4.83 -16.49
N GLN A 129 -4.15 -4.76 -17.70
CA GLN A 129 -4.44 -5.63 -18.84
C GLN A 129 -3.20 -5.73 -19.74
N ASN A 130 -2.94 -6.90 -20.33
CA ASN A 130 -1.78 -7.12 -21.21
C ASN A 130 -0.45 -6.65 -20.56
N ASN A 131 -0.20 -7.16 -19.36
CA ASN A 131 0.99 -6.95 -18.54
C ASN A 131 1.30 -5.50 -18.10
N SER A 132 0.39 -4.54 -18.31
CA SER A 132 0.56 -3.14 -17.88
C SER A 132 -0.79 -2.43 -17.66
N CYS A 133 -0.78 -1.12 -17.46
CA CYS A 133 -1.95 -0.24 -17.50
C CYS A 133 -1.53 1.13 -18.05
N SER A 134 -2.48 2.00 -18.41
CA SER A 134 -2.14 3.38 -18.77
C SER A 134 -1.58 4.13 -17.56
N PRO A 135 -0.37 4.71 -17.62
CA PRO A 135 0.14 5.58 -16.58
C PRO A 135 -0.79 6.77 -16.39
N GLN A 136 -1.06 7.12 -15.14
CA GLN A 136 -1.96 8.21 -14.79
C GLN A 136 -1.37 9.04 -13.64
N GLU A 137 -1.49 10.35 -13.74
CA GLU A 137 -1.12 11.31 -12.71
C GLU A 137 -2.33 12.21 -12.42
N VAL A 138 -2.65 12.42 -11.15
CA VAL A 138 -3.62 13.42 -10.71
C VAL A 138 -3.04 14.27 -9.58
N THR A 139 -3.29 15.58 -9.64
CA THR A 139 -2.72 16.56 -8.70
C THR A 139 -3.81 17.38 -8.02
N SER A 140 -3.65 17.65 -6.72
CA SER A 140 -4.47 18.59 -5.95
C SER A 140 -3.58 19.45 -5.07
N GLN A 141 -3.52 20.75 -5.38
CA GLN A 141 -2.73 21.76 -4.68
C GLN A 141 -1.22 21.46 -4.64
N ILE A 142 -0.79 20.67 -3.66
CA ILE A 142 0.60 20.25 -3.40
C ILE A 142 0.76 18.73 -3.39
N ASN A 143 -0.33 17.98 -3.51
CA ASN A 143 -0.31 16.52 -3.48
C ASN A 143 -0.44 15.97 -4.91
N THR A 144 0.33 14.93 -5.21
CA THR A 144 0.35 14.22 -6.49
C THR A 144 0.12 12.73 -6.23
N LEU A 145 -0.72 12.11 -7.05
CA LEU A 145 -0.96 10.66 -7.04
C LEU A 145 -0.58 10.12 -8.43
N ILE A 146 0.41 9.23 -8.47
CA ILE A 146 0.96 8.64 -9.70
C ILE A 146 0.68 7.13 -9.69
N LEU A 147 0.19 6.61 -10.81
CA LEU A 147 -0.03 5.20 -11.05
C LEU A 147 0.95 4.67 -12.11
N ASP A 148 1.65 3.59 -11.77
CA ASP A 148 2.50 2.81 -12.68
C ASP A 148 2.16 1.30 -12.62
N CYS A 149 2.39 0.59 -13.73
CA CYS A 149 1.98 -0.81 -13.92
C CYS A 149 3.01 -1.58 -14.75
N SER A 150 3.69 -2.51 -14.07
CA SER A 150 4.70 -3.42 -14.63
C SER A 150 4.19 -4.86 -14.74
N GLU A 151 4.93 -5.75 -15.41
CA GLU A 151 4.60 -7.18 -15.47
C GLU A 151 4.53 -7.84 -14.08
N GLU A 152 5.24 -7.28 -13.09
CA GLU A 152 5.36 -7.86 -11.74
C GLU A 152 4.49 -7.19 -10.68
N SER A 153 4.21 -5.89 -10.79
CA SER A 153 3.44 -5.14 -9.79
C SER A 153 2.71 -3.91 -10.34
N ILE A 154 1.55 -3.62 -9.74
CA ILE A 154 0.89 -2.31 -9.76
C ILE A 154 1.45 -1.48 -8.61
N ILE A 155 1.85 -0.25 -8.89
CA ILE A 155 2.43 0.69 -7.93
C ILE A 155 1.58 1.96 -7.93
N CYS A 156 1.18 2.44 -6.77
CA CYS A 156 0.65 3.79 -6.65
C CYS A 156 1.46 4.60 -5.65
N ASN A 157 1.97 5.74 -6.12
CA ASN A 157 2.80 6.65 -5.34
C ASN A 157 1.99 7.92 -5.02
N HIS A 158 1.86 8.23 -3.73
CA HIS A 158 1.32 9.50 -3.24
C HIS A 158 2.50 10.35 -2.77
N SER A 159 2.56 11.61 -3.20
CA SER A 159 3.69 12.49 -2.90
C SER A 159 3.29 13.96 -2.74
N ASN A 160 4.15 14.72 -2.07
CA ASN A 160 4.12 16.17 -1.95
C ASN A 160 5.58 16.72 -1.93
N PRO A 161 5.82 18.04 -1.90
CA PRO A 161 7.17 18.61 -1.98
C PRO A 161 8.17 18.21 -0.87
N VAL A 162 7.74 17.50 0.18
CA VAL A 162 8.60 17.08 1.30
C VAL A 162 8.71 15.58 1.49
N SER A 163 7.82 14.81 0.85
CA SER A 163 7.65 13.39 1.16
C SER A 163 6.92 12.64 0.05
N TRP A 164 7.16 11.34 -0.03
CA TRP A 164 6.39 10.42 -0.84
C TRP A 164 6.22 9.11 -0.09
N ASN A 165 5.18 8.35 -0.45
CA ASN A 165 4.89 7.04 0.08
C ASN A 165 4.14 6.23 -0.99
N GLU A 166 4.27 4.91 -1.00
CA GLU A 166 3.64 4.06 -2.01
C GLU A 166 2.87 2.90 -1.40
N ASP A 167 1.89 2.43 -2.16
CA ASP A 167 1.27 1.13 -1.97
C ASP A 167 1.51 0.29 -3.25
N ARG A 168 1.64 -1.02 -3.09
CA ARG A 168 2.11 -1.93 -4.12
C ARG A 168 1.39 -3.26 -4.04
N ILE A 169 0.81 -3.68 -5.16
CA ILE A 169 0.23 -5.00 -5.32
C ILE A 169 1.09 -5.81 -6.30
N ASN A 170 1.59 -6.95 -5.86
CA ASN A 170 2.29 -7.90 -6.72
C ASN A 170 1.27 -8.61 -7.62
N ILE A 171 1.44 -8.51 -8.94
CA ILE A 171 0.57 -9.14 -9.94
C ILE A 171 0.51 -10.66 -9.74
N LYS A 172 1.62 -11.27 -9.30
CA LYS A 172 1.70 -12.69 -8.93
C LYS A 172 0.67 -13.08 -7.85
N GLU A 173 0.30 -12.22 -6.92
CA GLU A 173 -0.68 -12.55 -5.87
C GLU A 173 -2.14 -12.50 -6.37
N LEU A 174 -2.41 -11.78 -7.48
CA LEU A 174 -3.76 -11.65 -8.07
C LEU A 174 -3.99 -12.51 -9.32
N CYS A 175 -2.92 -12.83 -10.04
CA CYS A 175 -2.93 -13.46 -11.36
C CYS A 175 -2.24 -14.85 -11.39
N ILE A 176 -1.70 -15.32 -10.27
CA ILE A 176 -1.40 -16.75 -10.14
C ILE A 176 -2.71 -17.50 -9.88
N ASN A 177 -2.85 -18.62 -10.58
CA ASN A 177 -3.81 -19.66 -10.24
C ASN A 177 -3.75 -19.96 -8.73
N LYS A 178 -4.82 -19.63 -7.99
CA LYS A 178 -5.37 -20.62 -7.07
C LYS A 178 -5.91 -21.78 -7.91
N GLU A 179 -4.96 -22.54 -8.48
CA GLU A 179 -5.13 -23.97 -8.65
C GLU A 179 -5.55 -24.43 -7.27
N ASN A 180 -6.80 -24.88 -7.16
CA ASN A 180 -7.31 -25.28 -5.87
C ASN A 180 -6.38 -26.37 -5.37
N ASN A 181 -5.87 -26.23 -4.15
CA ASN A 181 -5.50 -27.41 -3.40
C ASN A 181 -6.83 -28.02 -2.93
N SER A 182 -7.58 -28.89 -3.63
CA SER A 182 -7.35 -29.79 -4.79
C SER A 182 -5.89 -30.11 -5.22
N ASN A 183 -4.94 -30.41 -4.32
CA ASN A 183 -5.11 -31.43 -3.28
C ASN A 183 -6.23 -32.39 -3.69
N ASN A 184 -6.01 -33.06 -4.82
CA ASN A 184 -6.37 -34.45 -4.87
C ASN A 184 -5.67 -35.09 -3.67
N ASP A 185 -6.32 -34.97 -2.52
CA ASP A 185 -6.27 -35.91 -1.42
C ASP A 185 -6.83 -37.20 -2.01
N LEU A 186 -6.00 -37.80 -2.86
CA LEU A 186 -5.76 -39.22 -2.87
C LEU A 186 -5.53 -39.58 -1.41
N ILE A 187 -6.63 -39.84 -0.71
CA ILE A 187 -6.64 -40.48 0.60
C ILE A 187 -5.80 -41.72 0.40
N ASP A 188 -4.56 -41.69 0.90
CA ASP A 188 -3.56 -42.67 0.50
C ASP A 188 -4.03 -44.06 0.93
N SER A 189 -4.49 -44.83 -0.06
CA SER A 189 -5.19 -46.11 0.16
C SER A 189 -4.28 -47.17 0.78
N SER A 190 -2.96 -46.88 0.83
CA SER A 190 -1.95 -47.52 1.66
C SER A 190 -2.42 -47.82 3.10
N LEU A 191 -3.15 -46.92 3.76
CA LEU A 191 -3.56 -47.10 5.17
C LEU A 191 -4.84 -47.93 5.39
N LEU A 192 -5.65 -48.19 4.36
CA LEU A 192 -6.85 -49.03 4.49
C LEU A 192 -6.57 -50.52 4.23
N TRP A 193 -5.58 -50.86 3.42
CA TRP A 193 -5.23 -52.25 3.13
C TRP A 193 -4.82 -53.08 4.37
N PRO A 194 -4.06 -52.55 5.36
CA PRO A 194 -3.80 -53.26 6.61
C PRO A 194 -5.07 -53.58 7.40
N VAL A 195 -6.05 -52.66 7.42
CA VAL A 195 -7.30 -52.82 8.18
C VAL A 195 -8.21 -53.85 7.50
N VAL A 196 -8.35 -53.80 6.18
CA VAL A 196 -9.11 -54.80 5.41
C VAL A 196 -8.43 -56.18 5.46
N GLY A 197 -7.10 -56.24 5.41
CA GLY A 197 -6.32 -57.46 5.59
C GLY A 197 -6.48 -58.07 6.98
N LEU A 198 -6.39 -57.26 8.04
CA LEU A 198 -6.64 -57.69 9.42
C LEU A 198 -8.09 -58.18 9.60
N ALA A 199 -9.08 -57.49 9.04
CA ALA A 199 -10.47 -57.93 9.07
C ALA A 199 -10.65 -59.30 8.38
N ALA A 200 -10.05 -59.49 7.20
CA ALA A 200 -10.08 -60.77 6.48
C ALA A 200 -9.39 -61.90 7.26
N VAL A 201 -8.23 -61.64 7.89
CA VAL A 201 -7.52 -62.62 8.74
C VAL A 201 -8.34 -62.95 9.99
N CYS A 202 -8.95 -61.96 10.66
CA CYS A 202 -9.84 -62.18 11.79
C CYS A 202 -11.08 -62.99 11.39
N ILE A 203 -11.68 -62.72 10.23
CA ILE A 203 -12.80 -63.52 9.69
C ILE A 203 -12.35 -64.95 9.40
N LEU A 204 -11.18 -65.16 8.79
CA LEU A 204 -10.64 -66.50 8.55
C LEU A 204 -10.36 -67.26 9.86
N MET A 205 -9.79 -66.60 10.87
CA MET A 205 -9.56 -67.20 12.20
C MET A 205 -10.88 -67.52 12.92
N LEU A 206 -11.89 -66.64 12.81
CA LEU A 206 -13.24 -66.92 13.33
C LEU A 206 -13.87 -68.09 12.58
N CYS A 207 -13.85 -68.11 11.24
CA CYS A 207 -14.33 -69.23 10.43
C CYS A 207 -13.60 -70.55 10.73
N LEU A 208 -12.29 -70.52 10.99
CA LEU A 208 -11.54 -71.71 11.43
C LEU A 208 -11.94 -72.15 12.84
N SER A 209 -12.11 -71.22 13.79
CA SER A 209 -12.58 -71.55 15.15
C SER A 209 -14.01 -72.11 15.13
N VAL A 210 -14.87 -71.58 14.26
CA VAL A 210 -16.26 -72.03 14.04
C VAL A 210 -16.29 -73.36 13.29
N PHE A 211 -15.40 -73.59 12.33
CA PHE A 211 -15.25 -74.89 11.65
C PHE A 211 -14.71 -75.96 12.59
N LEU A 212 -13.76 -75.64 13.46
CA LEU A 212 -13.26 -76.54 14.50
C LEU A 212 -14.35 -76.81 15.56
N TYR A 213 -15.10 -75.78 15.98
CA TYR A 213 -16.28 -75.94 16.83
C TYR A 213 -17.35 -76.80 16.15
N PHE A 214 -17.61 -76.64 14.85
CA PHE A 214 -18.51 -77.50 14.09
C PHE A 214 -17.95 -78.91 13.85
N LYS A 215 -16.63 -79.12 13.80
CA LYS A 215 -16.02 -80.46 13.79
C LYS A 215 -16.14 -81.15 15.15
N TYR A 216 -15.99 -80.39 16.24
CA TYR A 216 -16.20 -80.82 17.62
C TYR A 216 -17.69 -81.08 17.91
N LYS A 217 -18.59 -80.30 17.30
CA LYS A 217 -20.04 -80.39 17.47
C LYS A 217 -20.74 -81.32 16.47
N LYS A 218 -20.15 -81.64 15.31
CA LYS A 218 -20.62 -82.72 14.39
C LYS A 218 -20.34 -84.15 14.93
N GLY A 219 -20.29 -84.31 16.25
CA GLY A 219 -20.84 -85.49 16.92
C GLY A 219 -22.38 -85.47 17.00
N ALA A 220 -23.04 -84.38 16.59
CA ALA A 220 -24.49 -84.21 16.53
C ALA A 220 -24.95 -83.53 15.22
N GLN A 221 -26.21 -83.83 14.86
CA GLN A 221 -27.01 -83.50 13.67
C GLN A 221 -26.80 -82.09 13.05
N GLU A 222 -26.83 -81.84 11.72
CA GLU A 222 -27.65 -82.31 10.56
C GLU A 222 -28.66 -81.23 10.12
N GLU A 223 -29.30 -81.39 8.95
CA GLU A 223 -29.72 -80.31 8.04
C GLU A 223 -31.12 -79.70 8.26
N VAL A 224 -31.40 -78.56 7.60
CA VAL A 224 -32.40 -78.40 6.49
C VAL A 224 -32.42 -76.93 6.00
N ALA A 225 -32.79 -76.67 4.73
CA ALA A 225 -32.90 -75.32 4.15
C ALA A 225 -33.92 -75.23 2.98
N GLU A 226 -34.68 -74.12 2.88
CA GLU A 226 -35.46 -73.62 1.72
C GLU A 226 -35.53 -72.06 1.82
N CYS A 227 -35.41 -71.22 0.78
CA CYS A 227 -36.22 -71.01 -0.46
C CYS A 227 -37.59 -70.32 -0.21
N SER A 228 -38.13 -69.41 -1.05
CA SER A 228 -37.64 -68.75 -2.31
C SER A 228 -38.51 -67.50 -2.70
N SER A 229 -38.36 -67.00 -3.94
CA SER A 229 -39.30 -66.21 -4.79
C SER A 229 -39.10 -64.67 -4.95
N VAL A 230 -39.65 -64.09 -6.04
CA VAL A 230 -38.99 -63.05 -6.88
C VAL A 230 -39.92 -62.36 -7.93
N TYR A 231 -39.45 -61.25 -8.57
CA TYR A 231 -40.01 -60.45 -9.71
C TYR A 231 -41.06 -59.35 -9.39
N ALA A 232 -41.30 -58.30 -10.21
CA ALA A 232 -41.01 -58.06 -11.65
C ALA A 232 -40.71 -56.56 -12.03
N GLN A 233 -40.45 -56.28 -13.33
CA GLN A 233 -40.23 -54.94 -13.95
C GLN A 233 -41.45 -54.43 -14.75
N VAL A 234 -41.40 -53.17 -15.28
CA VAL A 234 -41.34 -52.85 -16.75
C VAL A 234 -41.23 -51.31 -16.99
N GLU A 235 -40.69 -50.90 -18.16
CA GLU A 235 -40.40 -49.50 -18.60
C GLU A 235 -41.63 -48.81 -19.28
N VAL A 236 -41.61 -47.60 -19.91
CA VAL A 236 -40.96 -47.22 -21.20
C VAL A 236 -41.13 -45.69 -21.50
N GLN A 237 -40.06 -45.04 -22.04
CA GLN A 237 -39.90 -43.90 -23.01
C GLN A 237 -41.06 -42.92 -23.41
N ASP A 238 -40.87 -41.74 -24.06
CA ASP A 238 -39.75 -40.79 -24.40
C ASP A 238 -40.35 -39.57 -25.19
N GLN A 239 -39.58 -38.50 -25.46
CA GLN A 239 -39.46 -37.73 -26.74
C GLN A 239 -39.18 -36.21 -26.64
N THR A 240 -37.89 -35.87 -26.56
CA THR A 240 -37.11 -34.88 -27.36
C THR A 240 -37.82 -33.91 -28.35
N ARG A 241 -37.45 -32.61 -28.30
CA ARG A 241 -37.20 -31.78 -29.52
C ARG A 241 -36.19 -30.63 -29.27
N GLU A 242 -35.63 -30.05 -30.35
CA GLU A 242 -34.35 -29.31 -30.42
C GLU A 242 -34.42 -28.08 -31.37
N LYS A 243 -33.49 -27.10 -31.21
CA LYS A 243 -32.78 -26.20 -32.20
C LYS A 243 -32.80 -24.69 -31.88
N THR A 244 -31.65 -24.02 -31.66
CA THR A 244 -30.72 -23.28 -32.58
C THR A 244 -31.36 -22.18 -33.47
N GLY A 245 -30.80 -20.96 -33.64
CA GLY A 245 -29.66 -20.27 -32.95
C GLY A 245 -29.01 -19.09 -33.75
N LYS A 246 -28.07 -18.37 -33.10
CA LYS A 246 -26.90 -17.60 -33.64
C LYS A 246 -26.99 -16.11 -34.13
N ASP A 247 -25.82 -15.44 -33.96
CA ASP A 247 -25.18 -14.27 -34.63
C ASP A 247 -25.47 -12.78 -34.26
N ARG A 248 -24.40 -11.96 -34.44
CA ARG A 248 -24.25 -10.49 -34.25
C ARG A 248 -23.33 -9.91 -35.35
N PRO A 249 -23.44 -8.62 -35.71
CA PRO A 249 -22.27 -7.79 -36.09
C PRO A 249 -22.10 -6.50 -35.23
N ILE A 250 -21.15 -5.62 -35.62
CA ILE A 250 -20.52 -4.54 -34.83
C ILE A 250 -20.41 -3.23 -35.68
N THR A 251 -20.22 -2.03 -35.06
CA THR A 251 -19.36 -0.85 -35.46
C THR A 251 -19.97 0.49 -34.94
N ILE A 252 -19.44 1.25 -33.94
CA ILE A 252 -18.39 2.35 -33.90
C ILE A 252 -18.45 3.41 -35.04
N TYR A 253 -18.12 4.72 -34.94
CA TYR A 253 -17.52 5.65 -33.94
C TYR A 253 -18.29 7.02 -34.01
N SER A 254 -17.86 8.27 -33.67
CA SER A 254 -16.74 8.97 -32.97
C SER A 254 -17.14 10.46 -32.70
N THR A 255 -16.45 11.21 -31.82
CA THR A 255 -16.47 12.71 -31.75
C THR A 255 -15.12 13.27 -31.23
N LEU A 256 -14.73 14.52 -31.59
CA LEU A 256 -13.44 15.13 -31.20
C LEU A 256 -13.41 16.68 -31.29
N GLY A 257 -12.73 17.34 -30.34
CA GLY A 257 -12.39 18.77 -30.23
C GLY A 257 -11.56 19.01 -28.94
N GLN A 258 -10.85 20.13 -28.68
CA GLN A 258 -10.70 21.40 -29.40
C GLN A 258 -9.39 22.14 -28.95
N HIS A 259 -8.84 23.03 -29.79
CA HIS A 259 -7.72 24.02 -29.65
C HIS A 259 -6.85 24.20 -28.37
N GLN A 260 -5.50 24.19 -28.54
CA GLN A 260 -4.52 25.33 -28.46
C GLN A 260 -4.69 26.47 -27.40
N LYS A 261 -3.68 27.15 -26.80
CA LYS A 261 -2.17 27.10 -26.80
C LYS A 261 -1.63 27.77 -25.46
N PRO A 262 -0.51 28.54 -25.28
CA PRO A 262 0.32 28.45 -24.05
C PRO A 262 0.46 29.76 -23.21
N ALA A 263 1.24 29.71 -22.11
CA ALA A 263 1.73 30.86 -21.35
C ALA A 263 3.25 30.76 -21.01
N GLY A 264 3.87 31.85 -20.55
CA GLY A 264 5.33 32.04 -20.48
C GLY A 264 6.07 31.47 -19.25
N PRO A 265 7.38 31.76 -19.10
CA PRO A 265 8.24 31.21 -18.05
C PRO A 265 8.08 31.91 -16.69
N PRO A 266 8.28 31.20 -15.56
CA PRO A 266 8.15 31.77 -14.22
C PRO A 266 9.43 32.45 -13.70
N GLU A 267 9.22 33.29 -12.69
CA GLU A 267 10.19 34.01 -11.86
C GLU A 267 10.87 33.06 -10.84
N ILE A 268 12.07 33.38 -10.35
CA ILE A 268 12.86 32.48 -9.47
C ILE A 268 12.41 32.62 -8.01
N ASP A 269 11.36 31.90 -7.64
CA ASP A 269 10.80 31.91 -6.28
C ASP A 269 11.52 30.90 -5.36
N HIS A 270 12.34 31.39 -4.41
CA HIS A 270 13.11 30.56 -3.47
C HIS A 270 12.26 30.01 -2.32
N THR A 271 11.33 29.11 -2.65
CA THR A 271 10.50 28.40 -1.67
C THR A 271 11.30 27.32 -0.93
N VAL A 272 11.23 27.31 0.40
CA VAL A 272 11.84 26.28 1.25
C VAL A 272 10.74 25.46 1.93
N TYR A 273 10.73 24.16 1.64
CA TYR A 273 9.81 23.19 2.23
C TYR A 273 10.46 22.46 3.42
N SER A 274 9.67 21.89 4.32
CA SER A 274 10.16 21.22 5.53
C SER A 274 9.34 20.00 5.94
N VAL A 275 10.02 18.92 6.35
CA VAL A 275 9.42 17.62 6.67
C VAL A 275 8.96 17.57 8.12
N VAL A 276 7.74 17.08 8.36
CA VAL A 276 7.25 16.68 9.69
C VAL A 276 6.94 15.18 9.69
N TYR A 277 7.73 14.40 10.45
CA TYR A 277 7.52 12.97 10.60
C TYR A 277 6.53 12.66 11.74
N LYS A 278 5.51 11.87 11.43
CA LYS A 278 4.54 11.28 12.38
C LYS A 278 4.95 9.82 12.60
N GLN A 279 5.23 9.42 13.83
CA GLN A 279 5.58 8.01 14.12
C GLN A 279 4.35 7.09 13.96
N PRO A 280 4.51 5.85 13.48
CA PRO A 280 3.51 4.80 13.68
C PRO A 280 3.26 4.58 15.17
N ASN A 281 2.04 4.20 15.55
CA ASN A 281 1.76 3.77 16.92
C ASN A 281 2.54 2.48 17.22
N GLU A 282 3.55 2.54 18.09
CA GLU A 282 4.19 1.34 18.60
C GLU A 282 3.17 0.51 19.40
N LYS A 283 3.05 -0.77 19.04
CA LYS A 283 2.25 -1.74 19.78
C LYS A 283 2.85 -1.89 21.18
N PRO A 284 2.05 -1.79 22.27
CA PRO A 284 2.56 -2.02 23.62
C PRO A 284 3.27 -3.37 23.73
N SER A 285 4.51 -3.36 24.20
CA SER A 285 5.26 -4.60 24.46
C SER A 285 4.55 -5.41 25.55
N ALA A 286 4.39 -6.71 25.32
CA ALA A 286 3.80 -7.60 26.31
C ALA A 286 4.74 -7.72 27.51
N ILE A 287 4.20 -7.55 28.72
CA ILE A 287 4.93 -7.78 29.97
C ILE A 287 5.14 -9.30 30.09
N SER A 288 6.40 -9.72 30.24
CA SER A 288 6.74 -11.12 30.53
C SER A 288 6.42 -11.44 31.99
N PRO A 289 5.67 -12.51 32.30
CA PRO A 289 5.33 -12.87 33.67
C PRO A 289 6.44 -13.71 34.32
N ASP A 290 7.62 -13.12 34.52
CA ASP A 290 8.73 -13.76 35.27
C ASP A 290 9.65 -12.69 35.91
N ASP A 291 9.08 -11.93 36.85
CA ASP A 291 9.80 -11.02 37.76
C ASP A 291 8.87 -10.72 38.97
N THR A 292 8.98 -11.51 40.06
CA THR A 292 8.23 -11.35 41.32
C THR A 292 8.96 -12.03 42.49
#